data_AF-G0HZE6-F1
#
_entry.id   AF-G0HZE6-F1
#
_cell.length_a   1.000
_cell.length_b   1.000
_cell.length_c   1.000
_cell.angle_alpha   90.00
_cell.angle_beta   90.00
_cell.angle_gamma   90.00
#
_symmetry.space_group_name_H-M   'P 1'
#
loop_
_entity.id
_entity.type
_entity.pdbx_description
1 polymer ?
#
loop_
_entity_poly.entity_id
_entity_poly.type
_entity_poly.pdbx_seq_one_letter_code
_entity_poly.pdbx_strand_id
1 'polypeptide(L)'
;MNTERTLILLLIAIVVLNLSWTGAVNNRAGSLENRVETVEQEQASIAVFAGANQSRSGATSATSSLYAYNTGKGKATVVPAEIEAIPASGIYLDVSPVAHTATVQRSIARAWSVANASQYPPPYDGIVIQIKPPESWDTVGGGSAALSLASGFAATNPCVELNRSVAMTGGLTRSGTVVEVKRVREKAIAAKERGVTVFAVPQGQAVNVEGIRVVEVATFGEAANYTLERTAECPTETAKLN
;
A
#
# COMPACT_ATOMS: atom_id res chain seq x y z
N MET A 1 27.37 68.67 33.59
CA MET A 1 27.77 67.24 33.66
C MET A 1 26.62 66.26 33.39
N ASN A 2 25.57 66.66 32.66
CA ASN A 2 24.37 65.82 32.48
C ASN A 2 24.09 65.41 31.02
N THR A 3 24.48 66.21 30.03
CA THR A 3 24.13 66.00 28.61
C THR A 3 24.83 64.78 27.99
N GLU A 4 26.12 64.56 28.25
CA GLU A 4 26.85 63.41 27.70
C GLU A 4 26.33 62.07 28.26
N ARG A 5 25.98 62.03 29.56
CA ARG A 5 25.38 60.84 30.18
C ARG A 5 23.99 60.54 29.62
N THR A 6 23.20 61.58 29.31
CA THR A 6 21.88 61.37 28.68
C THR A 6 22.02 60.82 27.28
N LEU A 7 23.01 61.31 26.51
CA LEU A 7 23.26 60.91 25.13
C LEU A 7 23.75 59.45 25.03
N ILE A 8 24.62 59.03 25.95
CA ILE A 8 25.09 57.64 26.05
C ILE A 8 23.93 56.70 26.40
N LEU A 9 23.08 57.06 27.37
CA LEU A 9 21.92 56.24 27.74
C LEU A 9 20.91 56.10 26.59
N LEU A 10 20.72 57.16 25.80
CA LEU A 10 19.81 57.17 24.66
C LEU A 10 20.33 56.27 23.52
N LEU A 11 21.64 56.28 23.26
CA LEU A 11 22.28 55.36 22.30
C LEU A 11 22.17 53.90 22.74
N ILE A 12 22.40 53.60 24.02
CA ILE A 12 22.24 52.24 24.56
C ILE A 12 20.78 51.78 24.41
N ALA A 13 19.81 52.65 24.73
CA ALA A 13 18.39 52.33 24.58
C ALA A 13 18.02 52.01 23.13
N ILE A 14 18.53 52.78 22.15
CA ILE A 14 18.32 52.53 20.72
C ILE A 14 18.91 51.18 20.31
N VAL A 15 20.12 50.84 20.75
CA VAL A 15 20.77 49.56 20.42
C VAL A 15 19.98 48.38 21.00
N VAL A 16 19.54 48.48 22.26
CA VAL A 16 18.73 47.43 22.91
C VAL A 16 17.37 47.26 22.23
N LEU A 17 16.73 48.36 21.80
CA LEU A 17 15.48 48.31 21.03
C LEU A 17 15.67 47.61 19.68
N ASN A 18 16.74 47.93 18.95
CA ASN A 18 17.06 47.29 17.67
C ASN A 18 17.34 45.80 17.84
N LEU A 19 18.14 45.41 18.84
CA LEU A 19 18.43 44.00 19.12
C LEU A 19 17.18 43.21 19.52
N SER A 20 16.31 43.81 20.33
CA SER A 20 15.05 43.19 20.76
C SER A 20 14.08 43.01 19.59
N TRP A 21 14.02 43.99 18.68
CA TRP A 21 13.16 43.92 17.50
C TRP A 21 13.65 42.87 16.50
N THR A 22 14.97 42.80 16.26
CA THR A 22 15.57 41.76 15.41
C THR A 22 15.32 40.35 15.97
N GLY A 23 15.47 40.16 17.29
CA GLY A 23 15.16 38.87 17.92
C GLY A 23 13.69 38.46 17.80
N ALA A 24 12.77 39.41 17.99
CA ALA A 24 11.34 39.16 17.85
C ALA A 24 10.93 38.84 16.40
N VAL A 25 11.54 39.50 15.43
CA VAL A 25 11.33 39.23 13.99
C VAL A 25 11.89 37.86 13.62
N ASN A 26 13.08 37.50 14.11
CA ASN A 26 13.71 36.21 13.79
C ASN A 26 12.93 35.02 14.37
N ASN A 27 12.42 35.14 15.60
CA ASN A 27 11.57 34.10 16.20
C ASN A 27 10.22 33.95 15.46
N ARG A 28 9.65 35.05 14.97
CA ARG A 28 8.43 35.01 14.14
C ARG A 28 8.72 34.43 12.75
N ALA A 29 9.87 34.72 12.16
CA ALA A 29 10.29 34.16 10.88
C ALA A 29 10.46 32.64 10.97
N GLY A 30 11.18 32.12 11.98
CA GLY A 30 11.31 30.67 12.17
C GLY A 30 9.97 29.97 12.48
N SER A 31 9.07 30.64 13.23
CA SER A 31 7.71 30.14 13.44
C SER A 31 6.85 30.13 12.16
N LEU A 32 7.09 31.05 11.23
CA LEU A 32 6.41 31.11 9.95
C LEU A 32 6.96 30.06 8.99
N GLU A 33 8.28 29.87 8.96
CA GLU A 33 8.97 28.90 8.13
C GLU A 33 8.55 27.46 8.48
N ASN A 34 8.52 27.12 9.77
CA ASN A 34 7.99 25.82 10.23
C ASN A 34 6.52 25.63 9.85
N ARG A 35 5.69 26.67 9.92
CA ARG A 35 4.27 26.60 9.54
C ARG A 35 4.09 26.47 8.03
N VAL A 36 4.93 27.10 7.23
CA VAL A 36 4.94 26.95 5.77
C VAL A 36 5.34 25.54 5.38
N GLU A 37 6.39 24.98 5.97
CA GLU A 37 6.82 23.60 5.72
C GLU A 37 5.73 22.59 6.11
N THR A 38 5.05 22.81 7.26
CA THR A 38 3.94 21.95 7.69
C THR A 38 2.75 22.05 6.72
N VAL A 39 2.43 23.26 6.24
CA VAL A 39 1.33 23.49 5.30
C VAL A 39 1.64 22.94 3.91
N GLU A 40 2.89 23.03 3.44
CA GLU A 40 3.31 22.41 2.17
C GLU A 40 3.24 20.89 2.22
N GLN A 41 3.62 20.28 3.36
CA GLN A 41 3.49 18.84 3.57
C GLN A 41 2.02 18.40 3.61
N GLU A 42 1.16 19.16 4.30
CA GLU A 42 -0.29 18.92 4.31
C GLU A 42 -0.88 19.09 2.90
N GLN A 43 -0.50 20.13 2.16
CA GLN A 43 -0.97 20.34 0.78
C GLN A 43 -0.50 19.25 -0.18
N ALA A 44 0.72 18.72 -0.04
CA ALA A 44 1.19 17.59 -0.83
C ALA A 44 0.36 16.32 -0.55
N SER A 45 0.04 16.05 0.71
CA SER A 45 -0.82 14.92 1.07
C SER A 45 -2.26 15.11 0.57
N ILE A 46 -2.83 16.31 0.69
CA ILE A 46 -4.17 16.65 0.22
C ILE A 46 -4.23 16.64 -1.30
N ALA A 47 -3.19 17.10 -2.00
CA ALA A 47 -3.11 17.05 -3.46
C ALA A 47 -2.99 15.62 -3.98
N VAL A 48 -2.33 14.72 -3.25
CA VAL A 48 -2.32 13.28 -3.57
C VAL A 48 -3.72 12.67 -3.42
N PHE A 49 -4.44 12.96 -2.33
CA PHE A 49 -5.79 12.43 -2.12
C PHE A 49 -6.87 13.11 -3.00
N ALA A 50 -6.77 14.42 -3.19
CA ALA A 50 -7.65 15.18 -4.09
C ALA A 50 -7.34 14.91 -5.56
N GLY A 51 -6.07 14.72 -5.90
CA GLY A 51 -5.59 14.25 -7.19
C GLY A 51 -6.05 12.84 -7.48
N ALA A 52 -5.96 11.90 -6.52
CA ALA A 52 -6.55 10.56 -6.66
C ALA A 52 -8.07 10.62 -6.90
N ASN A 53 -8.79 11.58 -6.30
CA ASN A 53 -10.22 11.72 -6.49
C ASN A 53 -10.62 12.40 -7.82
N GLN A 54 -9.80 13.33 -8.34
CA GLN A 54 -9.98 13.95 -9.67
C GLN A 54 -9.40 13.11 -10.83
N SER A 55 -8.43 12.24 -10.54
CA SER A 55 -7.72 11.36 -11.49
C SER A 55 -8.35 9.97 -11.62
N ARG A 56 -9.62 9.82 -11.22
CA ARG A 56 -10.43 8.66 -11.62
C ARG A 56 -10.66 8.58 -13.13
N SER A 57 -10.43 9.69 -13.85
CA SER A 57 -10.33 9.71 -15.32
C SER A 57 -8.94 9.19 -15.75
N GLY A 58 -8.63 7.92 -15.48
CA GLY A 58 -7.36 7.29 -15.86
C GLY A 58 -6.92 6.17 -14.90
N ALA A 59 -7.38 6.20 -13.65
CA ALA A 59 -7.07 5.16 -12.68
C ALA A 59 -7.66 3.80 -13.08
N THR A 60 -6.85 2.76 -12.91
CA THR A 60 -7.24 1.35 -13.14
C THR A 60 -7.38 0.63 -11.82
N SER A 61 -8.49 -0.08 -11.62
CA SER A 61 -8.81 -0.74 -10.35
C SER A 61 -8.85 -2.25 -10.45
N ALA A 62 -8.40 -2.93 -9.40
CA ALA A 62 -8.55 -4.37 -9.21
C ALA A 62 -9.09 -4.67 -7.80
N THR A 63 -9.79 -5.80 -7.65
CA THR A 63 -10.21 -6.31 -6.33
C THR A 63 -9.58 -7.66 -6.08
N SER A 64 -8.75 -7.76 -5.04
CA SER A 64 -8.12 -9.01 -4.62
C SER A 64 -8.77 -9.56 -3.34
N SER A 65 -8.89 -10.89 -3.25
CA SER A 65 -9.38 -11.57 -2.05
C SER A 65 -8.21 -12.06 -1.21
N LEU A 66 -8.05 -11.53 0.01
CA LEU A 66 -6.99 -11.92 0.93
C LEU A 66 -7.52 -12.94 1.94
N TYR A 67 -6.79 -14.03 2.16
CA TYR A 67 -7.20 -15.09 3.07
C TYR A 67 -6.44 -14.97 4.40
N ALA A 68 -7.11 -14.38 5.39
CA ALA A 68 -6.57 -14.15 6.72
C ALA A 68 -7.08 -15.19 7.72
N TYR A 69 -6.31 -15.47 8.77
CA TYR A 69 -6.72 -16.38 9.84
C TYR A 69 -6.98 -15.59 11.13
N ASN A 70 -8.20 -15.70 11.66
CA ASN A 70 -8.56 -15.07 12.93
C ASN A 70 -8.17 -15.99 14.09
N THR A 71 -7.18 -15.58 14.87
CA THR A 71 -6.67 -16.36 16.02
C THR A 71 -7.67 -16.47 17.17
N GLY A 72 -8.51 -15.45 17.40
CA GLY A 72 -9.52 -15.46 18.46
C GLY A 72 -10.72 -16.36 18.17
N LYS A 73 -11.10 -16.51 16.90
CA LYS A 73 -12.23 -17.38 16.46
C LYS A 73 -11.81 -18.74 15.93
N GLY A 74 -10.51 -18.95 15.68
CA GLY A 74 -9.99 -20.19 15.10
C GLY A 74 -10.46 -20.47 13.67
N LYS A 75 -10.90 -19.45 12.91
CA LYS A 75 -11.43 -19.59 11.54
C LYS A 75 -10.69 -18.65 10.58
N ALA A 76 -10.47 -19.11 9.35
CA ALA A 76 -10.05 -18.23 8.27
C ALA A 76 -11.22 -17.38 7.74
N THR A 77 -10.90 -16.19 7.24
CA THR A 77 -11.86 -15.22 6.71
C THR A 77 -11.28 -14.57 5.47
N VAL A 78 -12.16 -14.28 4.53
CA VAL A 78 -11.80 -13.55 3.31
C VAL A 78 -11.92 -12.06 3.60
N VAL A 79 -10.83 -11.35 3.35
CA VAL A 79 -10.66 -9.91 3.52
C VAL A 79 -10.49 -9.30 2.14
N PRO A 80 -11.47 -8.55 1.62
CA PRO A 80 -11.32 -7.85 0.36
C PRO A 80 -10.20 -6.81 0.43
N ALA A 81 -9.47 -6.64 -0.67
CA ALA A 81 -8.57 -5.53 -0.91
C ALA A 81 -8.96 -4.86 -2.22
N GLU A 82 -9.30 -3.58 -2.14
CA GLU A 82 -9.50 -2.71 -3.29
C GLU A 82 -8.17 -2.02 -3.61
N ILE A 83 -7.79 -2.06 -4.87
CA ILE A 83 -6.49 -1.66 -5.36
C ILE A 83 -6.74 -0.71 -6.53
N GLU A 84 -6.11 0.46 -6.51
CA GLU A 84 -6.24 1.48 -7.54
C GLU A 84 -4.85 1.98 -7.92
N ALA A 85 -4.46 1.79 -9.19
CA ALA A 85 -3.25 2.41 -9.72
C ALA A 85 -3.55 3.85 -10.12
N ILE A 86 -2.72 4.78 -9.66
CA ILE A 86 -2.93 6.23 -9.82
C ILE A 86 -1.69 6.87 -10.46
N PRO A 87 -1.84 7.93 -11.26
CA PRO A 87 -0.73 8.66 -11.88
C PRO A 87 0.00 9.55 -10.85
N ALA A 88 0.54 8.90 -9.82
CA ALA A 88 1.38 9.47 -8.77
C ALA A 88 2.52 8.48 -8.48
N SER A 89 3.27 8.70 -7.41
CA SER A 89 4.33 7.79 -6.99
C SER A 89 4.12 7.36 -5.56
N GLY A 90 4.43 6.09 -5.27
CA GLY A 90 4.41 5.56 -3.91
C GLY A 90 3.20 4.68 -3.60
N ILE A 91 3.16 4.20 -2.36
CA ILE A 91 2.15 3.25 -1.89
C ILE A 91 1.34 3.94 -0.79
N TYR A 92 0.05 4.09 -1.03
CA TYR A 92 -0.91 4.66 -0.09
C TYR A 92 -1.79 3.54 0.45
N LEU A 93 -1.76 3.36 1.77
CA LEU A 93 -2.58 2.37 2.47
C LEU A 93 -3.64 3.11 3.28
N ASP A 94 -4.90 2.83 3.00
CA ASP A 94 -5.98 3.21 3.92
C ASP A 94 -5.92 2.30 5.15
N VAL A 95 -5.73 2.92 6.31
CA VAL A 95 -5.58 2.25 7.60
C VAL A 95 -6.84 2.36 8.48
N SER A 96 -7.92 2.93 7.95
CA SER A 96 -9.20 3.03 8.65
C SER A 96 -10.10 1.82 8.30
N PRO A 97 -10.81 1.20 9.26
CA PRO A 97 -10.84 1.47 10.69
C PRO A 97 -9.86 0.61 11.51
N VAL A 98 -9.07 -0.26 10.88
CA VAL A 98 -8.29 -1.30 11.57
C VAL A 98 -6.79 -1.06 11.44
N ALA A 99 -6.05 -1.15 12.55
CA ALA A 99 -4.61 -0.94 12.54
C ALA A 99 -3.86 -2.03 11.73
N HIS A 100 -2.93 -1.60 10.87
CA HIS A 100 -2.08 -2.50 10.09
C HIS A 100 -0.67 -2.58 10.68
N THR A 101 -0.23 -3.79 11.04
CA THR A 101 1.14 -3.99 11.56
C THR A 101 2.21 -3.67 10.51
N ALA A 102 3.43 -3.36 10.96
CA ALA A 102 4.59 -3.17 10.08
C ALA A 102 4.88 -4.37 9.16
N THR A 103 4.48 -5.59 9.56
CA THR A 103 4.63 -6.78 8.71
C THR A 103 3.70 -6.76 7.50
N VAL A 104 2.47 -6.26 7.66
CA VAL A 104 1.54 -6.05 6.54
C VAL A 104 2.09 -5.01 5.58
N GLN A 105 2.59 -3.89 6.10
CA GLN A 105 3.18 -2.82 5.27
C GLN A 105 4.39 -3.33 4.47
N ARG A 106 5.29 -4.10 5.11
CA ARG A 106 6.42 -4.75 4.41
C ARG A 106 5.94 -5.76 3.36
N SER A 107 4.85 -6.49 3.65
CA SER A 107 4.24 -7.43 2.71
C SER A 107 3.74 -6.73 1.46
N ILE A 108 3.03 -5.60 1.63
CA ILE A 108 2.56 -4.73 0.55
C ILE A 108 3.74 -4.22 -0.29
N ALA A 109 4.77 -3.67 0.35
CA ALA A 109 5.92 -3.12 -0.37
C ALA A 109 6.66 -4.18 -1.20
N ARG A 110 6.78 -5.42 -0.71
CA ARG A 110 7.36 -6.54 -1.47
C ARG A 110 6.46 -6.95 -2.64
N ALA A 111 5.16 -7.07 -2.40
CA ALA A 111 4.19 -7.39 -3.44
C ALA A 111 4.22 -6.34 -4.56
N TRP A 112 4.29 -5.06 -4.22
CA TRP A 112 4.42 -3.95 -5.17
C TRP A 112 5.70 -4.05 -6.00
N SER A 113 6.84 -4.29 -5.35
CA SER A 113 8.13 -4.48 -6.03
C SER A 113 8.11 -5.66 -7.00
N VAL A 114 7.46 -6.76 -6.63
CA VAL A 114 7.35 -7.95 -7.48
C VAL A 114 6.41 -7.71 -8.67
N ALA A 115 5.27 -7.06 -8.45
CA ALA A 115 4.33 -6.72 -9.51
C ALA A 115 4.96 -5.78 -10.55
N ASN A 116 5.71 -4.76 -10.11
CA ASN A 116 6.42 -3.84 -11.01
C ASN A 116 7.49 -4.52 -11.88
N ALA A 117 8.09 -5.60 -11.39
CA ALA A 117 9.09 -6.37 -12.13
C ALA A 117 8.47 -7.52 -12.94
N SER A 118 7.14 -7.64 -12.95
CA SER A 118 6.45 -8.74 -13.63
C SER A 118 6.24 -8.50 -15.12
N GLN A 119 5.71 -9.52 -15.81
CA GLN A 119 5.28 -9.40 -17.20
C GLN A 119 4.16 -8.37 -17.41
N TYR A 120 3.34 -8.14 -16.38
CA TYR A 120 2.21 -7.23 -16.41
C TYR A 120 2.34 -6.19 -15.29
N PRO A 121 3.28 -5.23 -15.42
CA PRO A 121 3.48 -4.22 -14.39
C PRO A 121 2.26 -3.29 -14.32
N PRO A 122 1.93 -2.74 -13.14
CA PRO A 122 0.93 -1.67 -13.01
C PRO A 122 1.20 -0.52 -14.00
N PRO A 123 0.15 0.16 -14.50
CA PRO A 123 0.32 1.21 -15.52
C PRO A 123 0.97 2.48 -14.96
N TYR A 124 0.95 2.68 -13.64
CA TYR A 124 1.51 3.83 -12.96
C TYR A 124 2.45 3.41 -11.82
N ASP A 125 3.31 4.32 -11.38
CA ASP A 125 4.25 4.10 -10.26
C ASP A 125 3.61 4.35 -8.86
N GLY A 126 2.32 4.69 -8.83
CA GLY A 126 1.54 4.98 -7.63
C GLY A 126 0.39 4.00 -7.44
N ILE A 127 0.15 3.58 -6.20
CA ILE A 127 -0.96 2.68 -5.85
C ILE A 127 -1.66 3.10 -4.56
N VAL A 128 -2.99 3.05 -4.57
CA VAL A 128 -3.84 3.15 -3.38
C VAL A 128 -4.40 1.77 -3.07
N ILE A 129 -4.38 1.40 -1.79
CA ILE A 129 -4.80 0.08 -1.33
C ILE A 129 -5.72 0.28 -0.13
N GLN A 130 -6.94 -0.24 -0.23
CA GLN A 130 -7.89 -0.30 0.86
C GLN A 130 -8.15 -1.75 1.22
N ILE A 131 -7.65 -2.18 2.38
CA ILE A 131 -7.91 -3.51 2.92
C ILE A 131 -9.14 -3.41 3.81
N LYS A 132 -10.15 -4.25 3.59
CA LYS A 132 -11.44 -4.19 4.30
C LYS A 132 -11.62 -5.39 5.22
N PRO A 133 -10.88 -5.48 6.35
CA PRO A 133 -11.11 -6.52 7.34
C PRO A 133 -12.47 -6.34 8.03
N PRO A 134 -13.01 -7.38 8.68
CA PRO A 134 -14.19 -7.22 9.53
C PRO A 134 -13.97 -6.14 10.60
N GLU A 135 -14.97 -5.28 10.82
CA GLU A 135 -14.89 -4.17 11.80
C GLU A 135 -14.62 -4.64 13.24
N SER A 136 -14.97 -5.89 13.56
CA SER A 136 -14.71 -6.48 14.87
C SER A 136 -13.22 -6.84 15.11
N TRP A 137 -12.31 -6.46 14.21
CA TRP A 137 -10.89 -6.74 14.33
C TRP A 137 -10.16 -5.46 14.73
N ASP A 138 -9.37 -5.52 15.80
CA ASP A 138 -8.59 -4.36 16.23
C ASP A 138 -7.31 -4.17 15.41
N THR A 139 -6.76 -5.26 14.87
CA THR A 139 -5.47 -5.23 14.16
C THR A 139 -5.39 -6.33 13.09
N VAL A 140 -4.83 -5.98 11.93
CA VAL A 140 -4.45 -6.94 10.88
C VAL A 140 -2.93 -7.13 10.87
N GLY A 141 -2.50 -8.40 10.97
CA GLY A 141 -1.10 -8.79 10.98
C GLY A 141 -0.72 -9.83 9.92
N GLY A 142 0.58 -10.12 9.84
CA GLY A 142 1.14 -11.18 9.00
C GLY A 142 1.50 -10.74 7.58
N GLY A 143 2.19 -11.63 6.87
CA GLY A 143 2.66 -11.40 5.49
C GLY A 143 2.10 -12.38 4.47
N SER A 144 1.09 -13.18 4.83
CA SER A 144 0.59 -14.28 3.99
C SER A 144 -0.27 -13.83 2.80
N ALA A 145 -0.53 -12.53 2.68
CA ALA A 145 -1.31 -11.92 1.62
C ALA A 145 -0.42 -11.33 0.50
N ALA A 146 0.91 -11.37 0.65
CA ALA A 146 1.83 -10.76 -0.32
C ALA A 146 1.59 -11.27 -1.74
N LEU A 147 1.45 -12.59 -1.90
CA LEU A 147 1.23 -13.22 -3.19
C LEU A 147 -0.06 -12.72 -3.87
N SER A 148 -1.18 -12.73 -3.14
CA SER A 148 -2.49 -12.27 -3.63
C SER A 148 -2.51 -10.77 -3.95
N LEU A 149 -1.76 -9.96 -3.17
CA LEU A 149 -1.61 -8.53 -3.42
C LEU A 149 -0.77 -8.26 -4.67
N ALA A 150 0.31 -9.02 -4.90
CA ALA A 150 1.12 -8.86 -6.10
C ALA A 150 0.31 -9.16 -7.37
N SER A 151 -0.52 -10.20 -7.37
CA SER A 151 -1.43 -10.47 -8.49
C SER A 151 -2.46 -9.36 -8.64
N GLY A 152 -3.00 -8.83 -7.53
CA GLY A 152 -3.93 -7.71 -7.57
C GLY A 152 -3.32 -6.43 -8.13
N PHE A 153 -2.07 -6.12 -7.79
CA PHE A 153 -1.33 -4.99 -8.37
C PHE A 153 -1.09 -5.21 -9.86
N ALA A 154 -0.63 -6.39 -10.27
CA ALA A 154 -0.44 -6.71 -11.67
C ALA A 154 -1.75 -6.61 -12.48
N ALA A 155 -2.88 -7.01 -11.89
CA ALA A 155 -4.21 -6.90 -12.49
C ALA A 155 -4.77 -5.47 -12.59
N THR A 156 -4.05 -4.45 -12.10
CA THR A 156 -4.35 -3.06 -12.48
C THR A 156 -3.87 -2.76 -13.89
N ASN A 157 -2.98 -3.56 -14.47
CA ASN A 157 -2.62 -3.46 -15.87
C ASN A 157 -3.85 -3.82 -16.73
N PRO A 158 -4.24 -2.97 -17.71
CA PRO A 158 -5.43 -3.21 -18.54
C PRO A 158 -5.34 -4.48 -19.42
N CYS A 159 -4.15 -5.05 -19.56
CA CYS A 159 -3.92 -6.29 -20.31
C CYS A 159 -4.30 -7.56 -19.60
N VAL A 160 -4.56 -7.49 -18.29
CA VAL A 160 -4.81 -8.69 -17.50
C VAL A 160 -5.91 -8.47 -16.49
N GLU A 161 -6.66 -9.53 -16.23
CA GLU A 161 -7.66 -9.59 -15.17
C GLU A 161 -7.36 -10.74 -14.20
N LEU A 162 -7.90 -10.64 -12.99
CA LEU A 162 -7.80 -11.74 -12.01
C LEU A 162 -8.77 -12.86 -12.37
N ASN A 163 -8.26 -14.08 -12.49
CA ASN A 163 -9.10 -15.27 -12.53
C ASN A 163 -9.78 -15.47 -11.18
N ARG A 164 -11.08 -15.16 -11.11
CA ARG A 164 -11.89 -15.22 -9.88
C ARG A 164 -12.13 -16.64 -9.36
N SER A 165 -11.88 -17.66 -10.18
CA SER A 165 -11.95 -19.07 -9.78
C SER A 165 -10.68 -19.56 -9.09
N VAL A 166 -9.62 -18.74 -9.07
CA VAL A 166 -8.35 -19.04 -8.42
C VAL A 166 -8.12 -18.08 -7.27
N ALA A 167 -7.77 -18.64 -6.11
CA ALA A 167 -7.27 -17.87 -4.98
C ALA A 167 -5.88 -18.35 -4.59
N MET A 168 -5.20 -17.55 -3.78
CA MET A 168 -3.84 -17.88 -3.34
C MET A 168 -3.55 -17.35 -1.95
N THR A 169 -2.55 -17.94 -1.30
CA THR A 169 -1.90 -17.39 -0.10
C THR A 169 -0.40 -17.64 -0.20
N GLY A 170 0.40 -16.71 0.32
CA GLY A 170 1.85 -16.82 0.27
C GLY A 170 2.50 -15.54 0.74
N GLY A 171 3.62 -15.67 1.45
CA GLY A 171 4.57 -14.59 1.57
C GLY A 171 5.32 -14.40 0.24
N LEU A 172 5.98 -13.27 0.09
CA LEU A 172 6.86 -13.00 -1.05
C LEU A 172 8.19 -12.42 -0.57
N THR A 173 9.26 -12.84 -1.22
CA THR A 173 10.55 -12.14 -1.22
C THR A 173 10.54 -11.01 -2.26
N ARG A 174 11.57 -10.16 -2.26
CA ARG A 174 11.75 -9.14 -3.32
C ARG A 174 12.06 -9.74 -4.69
N SER A 175 12.62 -10.95 -4.73
CA SER A 175 12.91 -11.67 -5.98
C SER A 175 11.69 -12.38 -6.58
N GLY A 176 10.52 -12.28 -5.93
CA GLY A 176 9.31 -12.98 -6.38
C GLY A 176 9.24 -14.45 -5.96
N THR A 177 10.10 -14.92 -5.06
CA THR A 177 9.99 -16.26 -4.47
C THR A 177 8.84 -16.31 -3.47
N VAL A 178 8.00 -17.33 -3.57
CA VAL A 178 6.87 -17.55 -2.66
C VAL A 178 7.37 -18.17 -1.37
N VAL A 179 6.96 -17.59 -0.25
CA VAL A 179 7.40 -17.99 1.10
C VAL A 179 6.24 -18.62 1.85
N GLU A 180 6.56 -19.65 2.63
CA GLU A 180 5.65 -20.38 3.49
C GLU A 180 4.77 -19.50 4.38
N VAL A 181 3.56 -19.99 4.63
CA VAL A 181 2.58 -19.35 5.50
C VAL A 181 1.97 -20.36 6.47
N LYS A 182 1.26 -19.85 7.48
CA LYS A 182 0.53 -20.68 8.44
C LYS A 182 -0.94 -20.83 8.01
N ARG A 183 -1.58 -21.89 8.52
CA ARG A 183 -3.03 -22.12 8.45
C ARG A 183 -3.56 -22.27 7.02
N VAL A 184 -2.82 -23.01 6.19
CA VAL A 184 -3.16 -23.19 4.76
C VAL A 184 -4.49 -23.93 4.60
N ARG A 185 -4.74 -24.98 5.39
CA ARG A 185 -5.98 -25.75 5.34
C ARG A 185 -7.21 -24.89 5.62
N GLU A 186 -7.16 -24.08 6.68
CA GLU A 186 -8.28 -23.22 7.07
C GLU A 186 -8.55 -22.15 6.00
N LYS A 187 -7.50 -21.59 5.40
CA LYS A 187 -7.62 -20.64 4.29
C LYS A 187 -8.19 -21.27 3.02
N ALA A 188 -7.75 -22.47 2.67
CA ALA A 188 -8.27 -23.22 1.53
C ALA A 188 -9.76 -23.54 1.71
N ILE A 189 -10.20 -23.89 2.93
CA ILE A 189 -11.63 -24.07 3.25
C ILE A 189 -12.40 -22.76 3.03
N ALA A 190 -11.88 -21.62 3.51
CA ALA A 190 -12.53 -20.31 3.28
C ALA A 190 -12.58 -19.92 1.80
N ALA A 191 -11.58 -20.31 0.99
CA ALA A 191 -11.61 -20.14 -0.46
C ALA A 191 -12.71 -21.00 -1.10
N LYS A 192 -12.81 -22.27 -0.71
CA LYS A 192 -13.86 -23.17 -1.18
C LYS A 192 -15.26 -22.64 -0.85
N GLU A 193 -15.47 -22.12 0.37
CA GLU A 193 -16.74 -21.51 0.79
C GLU A 193 -17.16 -20.31 -0.10
N ARG A 194 -16.21 -19.71 -0.84
CA ARG A 194 -16.46 -18.63 -1.82
C ARG A 194 -16.59 -19.13 -3.27
N GLY A 195 -16.62 -20.44 -3.51
CA GLY A 195 -16.72 -21.02 -4.85
C GLY A 195 -15.40 -21.04 -5.64
N VAL A 196 -14.27 -20.80 -4.98
CA VAL A 196 -12.94 -20.95 -5.62
C VAL A 196 -12.70 -22.43 -5.93
N THR A 197 -12.22 -22.72 -7.13
CA THR A 197 -11.94 -24.09 -7.58
C THR A 197 -10.46 -24.46 -7.47
N VAL A 198 -9.56 -23.47 -7.47
CA VAL A 198 -8.11 -23.67 -7.34
C VAL A 198 -7.54 -22.76 -6.24
N PHE A 199 -6.76 -23.33 -5.34
CA PHE A 199 -6.08 -22.58 -4.27
C PHE A 199 -4.56 -22.76 -4.37
N ALA A 200 -3.85 -21.72 -4.78
CA ALA A 200 -2.40 -21.72 -4.89
C ALA A 200 -1.73 -21.44 -3.52
N VAL A 201 -0.76 -22.26 -3.16
CA VAL A 201 -0.07 -22.23 -1.87
C VAL A 201 1.44 -22.33 -2.07
N PRO A 202 2.26 -21.93 -1.08
CA PRO A 202 3.70 -22.09 -1.18
C PRO A 202 4.11 -23.56 -1.39
N GLN A 203 5.22 -23.77 -2.09
CA GLN A 203 5.79 -25.10 -2.31
C GLN A 203 5.96 -25.88 -1.01
N GLY A 204 5.60 -27.17 -1.02
CA GLY A 204 5.61 -28.05 0.15
C GLY A 204 4.47 -27.83 1.15
N GLN A 205 3.52 -26.93 0.87
CA GLN A 205 2.38 -26.64 1.75
C GLN A 205 1.03 -27.12 1.19
N ALA A 206 1.00 -27.97 0.17
CA ALA A 206 -0.23 -28.58 -0.30
C ALA A 206 -0.97 -29.30 0.82
N VAL A 207 -2.28 -29.16 0.82
CA VAL A 207 -3.19 -29.79 1.77
C VAL A 207 -4.38 -30.36 1.02
N ASN A 208 -4.89 -31.50 1.47
CA ASN A 208 -6.11 -32.06 0.91
C ASN A 208 -7.34 -31.37 1.55
N VAL A 209 -8.13 -30.71 0.72
CA VAL A 209 -9.43 -30.14 1.08
C VAL A 209 -10.44 -30.57 0.02
N GLU A 210 -11.43 -31.37 0.42
CA GLU A 210 -12.45 -31.87 -0.49
C GLU A 210 -13.20 -30.72 -1.17
N GLY A 211 -13.32 -30.79 -2.50
CA GLY A 211 -14.04 -29.83 -3.33
C GLY A 211 -13.23 -28.61 -3.80
N ILE A 212 -11.92 -28.56 -3.54
CA ILE A 212 -11.03 -27.52 -4.08
C ILE A 212 -9.68 -28.13 -4.45
N ARG A 213 -9.12 -27.74 -5.59
CA ARG A 213 -7.79 -28.19 -6.03
C ARG A 213 -6.73 -27.29 -5.43
N VAL A 214 -5.89 -27.83 -4.54
CA VAL A 214 -4.75 -27.08 -3.99
C VAL A 214 -3.53 -27.32 -4.88
N VAL A 215 -2.88 -26.23 -5.33
CA VAL A 215 -1.67 -26.28 -6.16
C VAL A 215 -0.52 -25.60 -5.46
N GLU A 216 0.68 -26.14 -5.62
CA GLU A 216 1.89 -25.55 -5.08
C GLU A 216 2.52 -24.62 -6.10
N VAL A 217 3.06 -23.50 -5.62
CA VAL A 217 3.79 -22.53 -6.44
C VAL A 217 5.06 -22.08 -5.71
N ALA A 218 6.16 -21.99 -6.44
CA ALA A 218 7.45 -21.57 -5.90
C ALA A 218 7.75 -20.08 -6.19
N THR A 219 7.15 -19.52 -7.23
CA THR A 219 7.41 -18.14 -7.68
C THR A 219 6.13 -17.38 -8.01
N PHE A 220 6.22 -16.05 -8.00
CA PHE A 220 5.14 -15.18 -8.45
C PHE A 220 4.75 -15.44 -9.91
N GLY A 221 5.73 -15.66 -10.80
CA GLY A 221 5.44 -15.95 -12.21
C GLY A 221 4.63 -17.24 -12.39
N GLU A 222 4.93 -18.27 -11.63
CA GLU A 222 4.15 -19.51 -11.62
C GLU A 222 2.73 -19.29 -11.10
N ALA A 223 2.57 -18.54 -10.01
CA ALA A 223 1.25 -18.18 -9.48
C ALA A 223 0.45 -17.34 -10.49
N ALA A 224 1.09 -16.37 -11.14
CA ALA A 224 0.50 -15.49 -12.13
C ALA A 224 -0.09 -16.27 -13.32
N ASN A 225 0.53 -17.38 -13.75
CA ASN A 225 0.00 -18.23 -14.81
C ASN A 225 -1.37 -18.87 -14.48
N TYR A 226 -1.68 -19.02 -13.18
CA TYR A 226 -3.01 -19.47 -12.75
C TYR A 226 -3.97 -18.31 -12.52
N THR A 227 -3.47 -17.14 -12.14
CA THR A 227 -4.30 -16.10 -11.52
C THR A 227 -4.53 -14.88 -12.39
N LEU A 228 -3.71 -14.68 -13.42
CA LEU A 228 -3.82 -13.57 -14.36
C LEU A 228 -4.24 -14.12 -15.73
N GLU A 229 -5.35 -13.59 -16.25
CA GLU A 229 -5.86 -13.92 -17.58
C GLU A 229 -5.65 -12.73 -18.49
N ARG A 230 -5.10 -12.97 -19.69
CA ARG A 230 -4.86 -11.91 -20.66
C ARG A 230 -6.19 -11.46 -21.27
N THR A 231 -6.45 -10.16 -21.26
CA THR A 231 -7.60 -9.56 -21.91
C THR A 231 -7.39 -9.54 -23.43
N ALA A 232 -8.47 -9.70 -24.19
CA ALA A 232 -8.43 -9.77 -25.66
C ALA A 232 -7.93 -8.48 -26.33
N GLU A 233 -7.97 -7.36 -25.60
CA GLU A 233 -7.74 -6.02 -26.14
C GLU A 233 -6.28 -5.57 -26.06
N CYS A 234 -5.38 -6.38 -25.51
CA CYS A 234 -4.02 -5.89 -25.27
C CYS A 234 -3.03 -6.00 -26.43
N PRO A 235 -2.45 -4.86 -26.88
CA PRO A 235 -1.46 -4.84 -27.95
C PRO A 235 -0.19 -5.61 -27.53
N THR A 236 0.54 -6.12 -28.52
CA THR A 236 1.68 -7.03 -28.34
C THR A 236 2.90 -6.39 -27.66
N GLU A 237 2.86 -5.09 -27.35
CA GLU A 237 3.97 -4.33 -26.81
C GLU A 237 3.48 -3.42 -25.65
N THR A 238 3.77 -3.81 -24.40
CA THR A 238 3.40 -3.07 -23.19
C THR A 238 4.41 -1.96 -22.93
N ALA A 239 4.13 -0.73 -23.36
CA ALA A 239 4.82 0.46 -22.88
C ALA A 239 4.14 0.96 -21.58
N LYS A 240 4.92 1.35 -20.56
CA LYS A 240 4.39 2.07 -19.39
C LYS A 240 3.74 3.37 -19.87
N LEU A 241 2.54 3.67 -19.35
CA LEU A 241 1.88 4.96 -19.58
C LEU A 241 2.59 5.99 -18.69
N ASN A 242 3.28 6.95 -19.29
CA ASN A 242 3.95 8.05 -18.57
C ASN A 242 2.95 9.06 -18.04
#